data_AF-A0A9W9REP2-F1
#
_entry.id   AF-A0A9W9REP2-F1
#
_cell.length_a   1.000
_cell.length_b   1.000
_cell.length_c   1.000
_cell.angle_alpha   90.00
_cell.angle_beta   90.00
_cell.angle_gamma   90.00
#
_symmetry.space_group_name_H-M   'P 1'
#
loop_
_entity.id
_entity.type
_entity.pdbx_description
1 polymer ?
#
loop_
_entity_poly.entity_id
_entity_poly.type
_entity_poly.pdbx_seq_one_letter_code
_entity_poly.pdbx_strand_id
1 'polypeptide(L)'
;MDRDKNTSQVFTDNQLAQVHFLSTLSQTLSFQETADIFARFQSNEWIHNGQVLWSGVPYEIAQDWAASHHLQTLTIAMGPLMDEKHPDCLKSKKTPHGWSRYIHGASAVFAWHIAQGEKVTLLSPPPPERFNPSGLSYYQVIEEPIIRGLVGRSAVDKMIIAHPTVKGIEKSPPYELWPNDEGEKWLRKFGSRCLETKWRHTGLKMEKLKSRMLKSVPEAAAKAQQEAAKKLKAKKEAEVKAQQEAAKKLKAKKEAEVKAQQEAAKKLKEKKEAEAKAKKKAEAKAQQKAAKKLKDRESTNSF
;
A
#
# COMPACT_ATOMS: atom_id res chain seq x y z
N MET A 1 1.41 -13.59 -42.14
CA MET A 1 2.87 -13.80 -42.01
C MET A 1 3.46 -12.60 -41.27
N ASP A 2 3.19 -12.45 -39.97
CA ASP A 2 3.66 -11.27 -39.22
C ASP A 2 3.73 -11.53 -37.69
N ARG A 3 4.14 -12.74 -37.28
CA ARG A 3 4.38 -13.07 -35.85
C ARG A 3 5.84 -13.28 -35.49
N ASP A 4 6.72 -13.51 -36.47
CA ASP A 4 8.11 -13.88 -36.19
C ASP A 4 9.08 -12.69 -36.07
N LYS A 5 8.64 -11.48 -36.42
CA LYS A 5 9.47 -10.25 -36.27
C LYS A 5 9.46 -9.66 -34.87
N ASN A 6 8.55 -10.09 -33.99
CA ASN A 6 8.40 -9.50 -32.65
C ASN A 6 9.28 -10.21 -31.59
N THR A 7 9.50 -11.52 -31.72
CA THR A 7 10.29 -12.31 -30.77
C THR A 7 11.78 -12.02 -30.85
N SER A 8 12.33 -11.83 -32.06
CA SER A 8 13.75 -11.49 -32.24
C SER A 8 14.09 -10.09 -31.72
N GLN A 9 13.18 -9.12 -31.93
CA GLN A 9 13.35 -7.73 -31.45
C GLN A 9 13.34 -7.66 -29.92
N VAL A 10 12.38 -8.33 -29.27
CA VAL A 10 12.27 -8.44 -27.80
C VAL A 10 13.49 -9.14 -27.20
N PHE A 11 14.03 -10.16 -27.87
CA PHE A 11 15.25 -10.85 -27.44
C PHE A 11 16.49 -9.94 -27.52
N THR A 12 16.65 -9.19 -28.62
CA THR A 12 17.76 -8.21 -28.74
C THR A 12 17.63 -7.02 -27.78
N ASP A 13 16.43 -6.53 -27.52
CA ASP A 13 16.21 -5.43 -26.57
C ASP A 13 16.47 -5.86 -25.12
N ASN A 14 16.14 -7.11 -24.76
CA ASN A 14 16.45 -7.69 -23.46
C ASN A 14 17.96 -7.93 -23.28
N GLN A 15 18.66 -8.36 -24.35
CA GLN A 15 20.13 -8.45 -24.34
C GLN A 15 20.80 -7.07 -24.21
N LEU A 16 20.30 -6.04 -24.90
CA LEU A 16 20.88 -4.69 -24.81
C LEU A 16 20.65 -4.05 -23.43
N ALA A 17 19.48 -4.28 -22.83
CA ALA A 17 19.17 -3.88 -21.47
C ALA A 17 20.05 -4.62 -20.45
N GLN A 18 20.31 -5.91 -20.65
CA GLN A 18 21.28 -6.69 -19.88
C GLN A 18 22.68 -6.08 -19.99
N VAL A 19 23.18 -5.76 -21.18
CA VAL A 19 24.54 -5.19 -21.36
C VAL A 19 24.71 -3.86 -20.65
N HIS A 20 23.72 -2.96 -20.74
CA HIS A 20 23.79 -1.64 -20.09
C HIS A 20 23.68 -1.75 -18.55
N PHE A 21 22.87 -2.68 -18.06
CA PHE A 21 22.74 -3.00 -16.65
C PHE A 21 24.03 -3.66 -16.10
N LEU A 22 24.57 -4.66 -16.79
CA LEU A 22 25.83 -5.33 -16.47
C LEU A 22 27.03 -4.37 -16.49
N SER A 23 27.04 -3.39 -17.41
CA SER A 23 28.06 -2.33 -17.41
C SER A 23 27.96 -1.39 -16.20
N THR A 24 26.76 -1.27 -15.59
CA THR A 24 26.59 -0.51 -14.34
C THR A 24 27.01 -1.37 -13.14
N LEU A 25 26.77 -2.69 -13.21
CA LEU A 25 27.16 -3.67 -12.18
C LEU A 25 28.65 -3.98 -12.14
N SER A 26 29.39 -3.87 -13.25
CA SER A 26 30.83 -4.14 -13.32
C SER A 26 31.67 -3.21 -12.42
N GLN A 27 31.10 -2.09 -11.99
CA GLN A 27 31.70 -1.20 -11.00
C GLN A 27 31.53 -1.71 -9.56
N THR A 28 30.71 -2.74 -9.35
CA THR A 28 30.38 -3.32 -8.05
C THR A 28 30.75 -4.78 -7.91
N LEU A 29 30.61 -5.58 -8.96
CA LEU A 29 30.91 -7.01 -9.01
C LEU A 29 31.97 -7.29 -10.07
N SER A 30 32.79 -8.31 -9.82
CA SER A 30 33.58 -8.92 -10.88
C SER A 30 32.67 -9.71 -11.83
N PHE A 31 33.21 -10.05 -13.00
CA PHE A 31 32.49 -10.89 -13.97
C PHE A 31 32.11 -12.25 -13.36
N GLN A 32 33.05 -12.90 -12.66
CA GLN A 32 32.81 -14.19 -12.02
C GLN A 32 31.73 -14.10 -10.94
N GLU A 33 31.82 -13.10 -10.06
CA GLU A 33 30.81 -12.89 -9.01
C GLU A 33 29.41 -12.69 -9.60
N THR A 34 29.33 -11.95 -10.71
CA THR A 34 28.07 -11.72 -11.42
C THR A 34 27.54 -13.04 -11.98
N ALA A 35 28.39 -13.84 -12.64
CA ALA A 35 28.02 -15.14 -13.19
C ALA A 35 27.55 -16.11 -12.10
N ASP A 36 28.24 -16.19 -10.96
CA ASP A 36 27.89 -17.06 -9.84
C ASP A 36 26.51 -16.70 -9.27
N ILE A 37 26.24 -15.40 -9.08
CA ILE A 37 24.94 -14.91 -8.60
C ILE A 37 23.83 -15.21 -9.62
N PHE A 38 24.07 -14.99 -10.91
CA PHE A 38 23.09 -15.32 -11.95
C PHE A 38 22.78 -16.81 -11.98
N ALA A 39 23.79 -17.67 -11.88
CA ALA A 39 23.60 -19.12 -11.85
C ALA A 39 22.70 -19.54 -10.68
N ARG A 40 22.84 -18.89 -9.52
CA ARG A 40 21.95 -19.13 -8.37
C ARG A 40 20.51 -18.74 -8.66
N PHE A 41 20.28 -17.58 -9.25
CA PHE A 41 18.92 -17.10 -9.54
C PHE A 41 18.26 -17.82 -10.73
N GLN A 42 19.05 -18.43 -11.61
CA GLN A 42 18.56 -19.29 -12.69
C GLN A 42 18.42 -20.77 -12.29
N SER A 43 18.81 -21.13 -11.07
CA SER A 43 18.72 -22.50 -10.59
C SER A 43 17.29 -22.91 -10.26
N ASN A 44 17.05 -24.22 -10.15
CA ASN A 44 15.77 -24.78 -9.74
C ASN A 44 15.35 -24.43 -8.30
N GLU A 45 16.27 -23.85 -7.51
CA GLU A 45 15.97 -23.36 -6.17
C GLU A 45 15.28 -21.99 -6.19
N TRP A 46 15.30 -21.27 -7.31
CA TRP A 46 14.61 -19.99 -7.44
C TRP A 46 13.09 -20.19 -7.47
N ILE A 47 12.39 -19.52 -6.54
CA ILE A 47 10.94 -19.59 -6.46
C ILE A 47 10.34 -18.48 -7.31
N HIS A 48 9.69 -18.82 -8.43
CA HIS A 48 9.07 -17.82 -9.31
C HIS A 48 8.04 -16.94 -8.55
N ASN A 49 8.16 -15.61 -8.67
CA ASN A 49 7.37 -14.60 -7.92
C ASN A 49 7.44 -14.77 -6.38
N GLY A 50 8.45 -15.49 -5.89
CA GLY A 50 8.64 -15.89 -4.49
C GLY A 50 9.58 -14.98 -3.71
N GLN A 51 9.90 -13.80 -4.23
CA GLN A 51 10.95 -12.95 -3.67
C GLN A 51 10.41 -11.93 -2.67
N VAL A 52 11.25 -11.65 -1.68
CA VAL A 52 10.97 -10.72 -0.57
C VAL A 52 12.08 -9.68 -0.47
N LEU A 53 11.68 -8.43 -0.68
CA LEU A 53 12.47 -7.25 -0.37
C LEU A 53 12.07 -6.74 1.02
N TRP A 54 12.90 -5.92 1.67
CA TRP A 54 12.55 -5.35 2.96
C TRP A 54 13.25 -4.01 3.21
N SER A 55 12.59 -3.13 3.95
CA SER A 55 13.14 -1.84 4.39
C SER A 55 12.58 -1.46 5.76
N GLY A 56 13.44 -1.05 6.69
CA GLY A 56 13.02 -0.67 8.04
C GLY A 56 12.56 -1.81 8.95
N VAL A 57 12.63 -3.06 8.48
CA VAL A 57 12.35 -4.28 9.27
C VAL A 57 13.69 -4.88 9.75
N PRO A 58 13.81 -5.38 10.99
CA PRO A 58 14.99 -6.12 11.43
C PRO A 58 15.30 -7.31 10.53
N TYR A 59 16.58 -7.62 10.34
CA TYR A 59 17.03 -8.65 9.42
C TYR A 59 16.43 -10.01 9.76
N GLU A 60 16.48 -10.37 11.04
CA GLU A 60 16.01 -11.65 11.58
C GLU A 60 14.51 -11.82 11.32
N ILE A 61 13.72 -10.76 11.57
CA ILE A 61 12.28 -10.76 11.30
C ILE A 61 12.00 -10.95 9.81
N ALA A 62 12.77 -10.31 8.92
CA ALA A 62 12.58 -10.46 7.49
C ALA A 62 12.93 -11.88 7.00
N GLN A 63 14.00 -12.49 7.54
CA GLN A 63 14.38 -13.88 7.23
C GLN A 63 13.31 -14.86 7.71
N ASP A 64 12.90 -14.77 8.97
CA ASP A 64 11.90 -15.67 9.58
C ASP A 64 10.54 -15.55 8.86
N TRP A 65 10.15 -14.32 8.51
CA TRP A 65 8.93 -14.09 7.76
C TRP A 65 8.99 -14.73 6.38
N ALA A 66 10.08 -14.54 5.64
CA ALA A 66 10.23 -15.15 4.32
C ALA A 66 10.23 -16.68 4.41
N ALA A 67 11.00 -17.26 5.35
CA ALA A 67 11.09 -18.71 5.56
C ALA A 67 9.73 -19.33 5.90
N SER A 68 8.98 -18.72 6.83
CA SER A 68 7.64 -19.19 7.24
C SER A 68 6.57 -19.10 6.13
N HIS A 69 6.81 -18.27 5.11
CA HIS A 69 5.91 -18.14 3.96
C HIS A 69 6.42 -18.87 2.71
N HIS A 70 7.51 -19.64 2.82
CA HIS A 70 8.17 -20.29 1.69
C HIS A 70 8.60 -19.32 0.59
N LEU A 71 9.13 -18.16 1.01
CA LEU A 71 9.62 -17.10 0.15
C LEU A 71 11.11 -16.84 0.37
N GLN A 72 11.74 -16.09 -0.53
CA GLN A 72 13.19 -15.90 -0.57
C GLN A 72 13.57 -14.43 -0.45
N THR A 73 14.30 -14.09 0.61
CA THR A 73 15.10 -12.87 0.64
C THR A 73 16.36 -13.03 -0.24
N LEU A 74 17.09 -11.93 -0.47
CA LEU A 74 18.41 -11.99 -1.14
C LEU A 74 19.32 -13.06 -0.52
N THR A 75 19.42 -13.09 0.82
CA THR A 75 20.26 -14.06 1.53
C THR A 75 19.83 -15.50 1.23
N ILE A 76 18.53 -15.79 1.29
CA ILE A 76 17.99 -17.13 1.05
C ILE A 76 18.23 -17.53 -0.41
N ALA A 77 17.93 -16.66 -1.36
CA ALA A 77 18.12 -16.94 -2.79
C ALA A 77 19.59 -17.17 -3.17
N MET A 78 20.51 -16.43 -2.54
CA MET A 78 21.95 -16.60 -2.77
C MET A 78 22.51 -17.88 -2.13
N GLY A 79 21.85 -18.40 -1.08
CA GLY A 79 22.18 -19.68 -0.45
C GLY A 79 23.66 -19.79 -0.04
N PRO A 80 24.43 -20.77 -0.57
CA PRO A 80 25.84 -20.98 -0.22
C PRO A 80 26.74 -19.74 -0.35
N LEU A 81 26.41 -18.79 -1.23
CA LEU A 81 27.17 -17.55 -1.41
C LEU A 81 27.07 -16.59 -0.21
N MET A 82 26.11 -16.82 0.69
CA MET A 82 25.84 -16.00 1.88
C MET A 82 26.04 -16.75 3.20
N ASP A 83 26.29 -18.06 3.18
CA ASP A 83 26.60 -18.84 4.38
C ASP A 83 28.09 -18.70 4.73
N GLU A 84 28.39 -18.03 5.85
CA GLU A 84 29.76 -17.77 6.31
C GLU A 84 30.58 -19.05 6.55
N LYS A 85 29.94 -20.19 6.72
CA LYS A 85 30.61 -21.50 6.90
C LYS A 85 30.88 -22.19 5.56
N HIS A 86 30.26 -21.75 4.47
CA HIS A 86 30.41 -22.37 3.16
C HIS A 86 31.65 -21.84 2.43
N PRO A 87 32.44 -22.70 1.76
CA PRO A 87 33.68 -22.27 1.07
C PRO A 87 33.44 -21.24 -0.04
N ASP A 88 32.23 -21.20 -0.62
CA ASP A 88 31.86 -20.27 -1.69
C ASP A 88 31.50 -18.87 -1.18
N CYS A 89 31.25 -18.72 0.14
CA CYS A 89 30.97 -17.41 0.70
C CYS A 89 32.23 -16.54 0.68
N LEU A 90 32.12 -15.39 0.02
CA LEU A 90 33.25 -14.48 -0.18
C LEU A 90 33.47 -13.54 1.01
N LYS A 91 32.66 -13.63 2.07
CA LYS A 91 32.68 -12.67 3.18
C LYS A 91 34.05 -12.61 3.86
N SER A 92 34.64 -13.77 4.18
CA SER A 92 35.97 -13.87 4.79
C SER A 92 37.10 -13.52 3.83
N LYS A 93 36.88 -13.66 2.52
CA LYS A 93 37.84 -13.38 1.43
C LYS A 93 37.87 -11.91 1.02
N LYS A 94 36.97 -11.07 1.55
CA LYS A 94 36.80 -9.66 1.16
C LYS A 94 37.03 -8.73 2.35
N THR A 95 37.56 -7.55 2.04
CA THR A 95 37.57 -6.45 3.01
C THR A 95 36.13 -6.03 3.34
N PRO A 96 35.86 -5.39 4.50
CA PRO A 96 34.52 -4.89 4.82
C PRO A 96 33.92 -4.00 3.72
N HIS A 97 34.77 -3.19 3.07
CA HIS A 97 34.36 -2.36 1.94
C HIS A 97 34.05 -3.19 0.68
N GLY A 98 34.89 -4.18 0.37
CA GLY A 98 34.66 -5.10 -0.75
C GLY A 98 33.39 -5.94 -0.57
N TRP A 99 33.11 -6.40 0.66
CA TRP A 99 31.88 -7.12 0.98
C TRP A 99 30.64 -6.23 0.82
N SER A 100 30.66 -4.99 1.31
CA SER A 100 29.54 -4.08 1.10
C SER A 100 29.26 -3.83 -0.38
N ARG A 101 30.31 -3.72 -1.20
CA ARG A 101 30.18 -3.54 -2.66
C ARG A 101 29.61 -4.78 -3.34
N TYR A 102 30.05 -5.96 -2.93
CA TYR A 102 29.50 -7.24 -3.36
C TYR A 102 28.01 -7.33 -3.05
N ILE A 103 27.59 -6.98 -1.83
CA ILE A 103 26.17 -6.97 -1.45
C ILE A 103 25.36 -5.96 -2.26
N HIS A 104 25.89 -4.78 -2.57
CA HIS A 104 25.21 -3.80 -3.44
C HIS A 104 24.97 -4.37 -4.84
N GLY A 105 25.98 -5.01 -5.41
CA GLY A 105 25.87 -5.64 -6.71
C GLY A 105 24.88 -6.81 -6.70
N ALA A 106 24.97 -7.68 -5.70
CA ALA A 106 24.06 -8.82 -5.55
C ALA A 106 22.59 -8.38 -5.38
N SER A 107 22.35 -7.34 -4.57
CA SER A 107 21.03 -6.71 -4.41
C SER A 107 20.50 -6.14 -5.73
N ALA A 108 21.37 -5.52 -6.55
CA ALA A 108 20.98 -5.04 -7.86
C ALA A 108 20.64 -6.20 -8.82
N VAL A 109 21.46 -7.25 -8.89
CA VAL A 109 21.17 -8.44 -9.71
C VAL A 109 19.85 -9.10 -9.28
N PHE A 110 19.61 -9.20 -7.98
CA PHE A 110 18.38 -9.74 -7.41
C PHE A 110 17.16 -8.92 -7.82
N ALA A 111 17.23 -7.60 -7.68
CA ALA A 111 16.17 -6.69 -8.13
C ALA A 111 15.94 -6.78 -9.64
N TRP A 112 16.99 -6.90 -10.45
CA TRP A 112 16.86 -7.05 -11.89
C TRP A 112 16.18 -8.37 -12.27
N HIS A 113 16.52 -9.45 -11.58
CA HIS A 113 15.89 -10.75 -11.83
C HIS A 113 14.41 -10.75 -11.41
N ILE A 114 14.11 -10.13 -10.26
CA ILE A 114 12.73 -9.89 -9.81
C ILE A 114 11.94 -9.09 -10.83
N ALA A 115 12.54 -8.06 -11.44
CA ALA A 115 11.88 -7.17 -12.40
C ALA A 115 11.39 -7.88 -13.68
N GLN A 116 11.85 -9.11 -13.92
CA GLN A 116 11.38 -9.95 -15.03
C GLN A 116 10.13 -10.78 -14.67
N GLY A 117 9.76 -10.80 -13.39
CA GLY A 117 8.57 -11.49 -12.88
C GLY A 117 7.36 -10.57 -12.75
N GLU A 118 6.24 -11.15 -12.35
CA GLU A 118 4.95 -10.46 -12.24
C GLU A 118 4.81 -9.77 -10.88
N LYS A 119 5.34 -10.39 -9.82
CA LYS A 119 5.04 -9.97 -8.44
C LYS A 119 6.24 -10.11 -7.51
N VAL A 120 6.38 -9.14 -6.61
CA VAL A 120 7.30 -9.19 -5.46
C VAL A 120 6.62 -8.74 -4.17
N THR A 121 7.07 -9.29 -3.04
CA THR A 121 6.65 -8.84 -1.70
C THR A 121 7.68 -7.90 -1.10
N LEU A 122 7.24 -6.79 -0.49
CA LEU A 122 8.07 -5.87 0.27
C LEU A 122 7.65 -5.88 1.75
N LEU A 123 8.60 -6.05 2.65
CA LEU A 123 8.37 -5.91 4.08
C LEU A 123 8.75 -4.51 4.55
N SER A 124 7.87 -3.88 5.33
CA SER A 124 8.15 -2.56 5.90
C SER A 124 7.46 -2.36 7.25
N PRO A 125 7.85 -1.35 8.05
CA PRO A 125 6.98 -0.78 9.08
C PRO A 125 5.62 -0.36 8.49
N PRO A 126 4.54 -0.35 9.30
CA PRO A 126 3.22 0.10 8.86
C PRO A 126 3.20 1.61 8.59
N PRO A 127 2.23 2.11 7.80
CA PRO A 127 1.94 3.53 7.68
C PRO A 127 1.82 4.24 9.04
N PRO A 128 2.24 5.52 9.14
CA PRO A 128 2.54 6.43 8.03
C PRO A 128 3.99 6.36 7.50
N GLU A 129 4.96 5.99 8.32
CA GLU A 129 6.38 6.02 7.95
C GLU A 129 6.90 4.62 7.60
N ARG A 130 6.67 4.21 6.35
CA ARG A 130 7.02 2.88 5.84
C ARG A 130 8.49 2.73 5.45
N PHE A 131 9.14 3.82 5.08
CA PHE A 131 10.49 3.79 4.50
C PHE A 131 11.39 4.80 5.19
N ASN A 132 12.69 4.60 5.04
CA ASN A 132 13.68 5.51 5.60
C ASN A 132 13.44 6.94 5.06
N PRO A 133 13.23 7.94 5.94
CA PRO A 133 12.91 9.31 5.53
C PRO A 133 14.00 9.97 4.67
N SER A 134 15.26 9.56 4.85
CA SER A 134 16.36 10.04 4.02
C SER A 134 16.25 9.62 2.56
N GLY A 135 15.49 8.56 2.25
CA GLY A 135 15.46 7.98 0.91
C GLY A 135 16.76 7.28 0.51
N LEU A 136 17.58 6.89 1.49
CA LEU A 136 18.93 6.34 1.30
C LEU A 136 19.08 4.88 1.72
N SER A 137 17.98 4.17 2.00
CA SER A 137 18.04 2.72 2.23
C SER A 137 18.47 1.96 0.96
N TYR A 138 18.97 0.73 1.13
CA TYR A 138 19.40 -0.11 0.00
C TYR A 138 18.23 -0.37 -0.96
N TYR A 139 17.07 -0.70 -0.39
CA TYR A 139 15.83 -0.82 -1.14
C TYR A 139 15.55 0.45 -1.98
N GLN A 140 15.54 1.64 -1.37
CA GLN A 140 15.18 2.88 -2.09
C GLN A 140 16.21 3.32 -3.15
N VAL A 141 17.50 3.01 -2.94
CA VAL A 141 18.58 3.50 -3.81
C VAL A 141 18.92 2.52 -4.93
N ILE A 142 18.81 1.22 -4.67
CA ILE A 142 19.27 0.16 -5.58
C ILE A 142 18.06 -0.60 -6.13
N GLU A 143 17.26 -1.20 -5.25
CA GLU A 143 16.28 -2.22 -5.65
C GLU A 143 15.01 -1.61 -6.25
N GLU A 144 14.43 -0.61 -5.58
CA GLU A 144 13.18 0.07 -5.96
C GLU A 144 13.26 0.67 -7.37
N PRO A 145 14.34 1.37 -7.78
CA PRO A 145 14.46 1.84 -9.15
C PRO A 145 14.51 0.71 -10.18
N ILE A 146 15.15 -0.41 -9.87
CA ILE A 146 15.27 -1.53 -10.82
C ILE A 146 13.93 -2.25 -10.97
N ILE A 147 13.29 -2.64 -9.87
CA ILE A 147 12.01 -3.38 -9.91
C ILE A 147 10.85 -2.55 -10.47
N ARG A 148 10.93 -1.22 -10.40
CA ARG A 148 9.95 -0.31 -11.05
C ARG A 148 10.32 0.04 -12.50
N GLY A 149 11.38 -0.55 -13.05
CA GLY A 149 11.84 -0.31 -14.41
C GLY A 149 12.39 1.09 -14.67
N LEU A 150 12.76 1.85 -13.63
CA LEU A 150 13.56 3.07 -13.81
C LEU A 150 14.94 2.71 -14.36
N VAL A 151 15.49 1.57 -13.94
CA VAL A 151 16.77 1.03 -14.40
C VAL A 151 16.53 -0.38 -14.95
N GLY A 152 17.06 -0.71 -16.13
CA GLY A 152 17.00 -2.06 -16.69
C GLY A 152 15.79 -2.37 -17.59
N ARG A 153 14.90 -1.41 -17.87
CA ARG A 153 13.76 -1.46 -18.82
C ARG A 153 12.64 -2.48 -18.54
N SER A 154 12.80 -3.39 -17.58
CA SER A 154 11.74 -4.27 -17.08
C SER A 154 11.23 -3.79 -15.72
N ALA A 155 9.95 -4.00 -15.44
CA ALA A 155 9.33 -3.69 -14.14
C ALA A 155 8.41 -4.83 -13.74
N VAL A 156 8.29 -5.07 -12.43
CA VAL A 156 7.25 -5.97 -11.92
C VAL A 156 5.87 -5.38 -12.18
N ASP A 157 4.91 -6.25 -12.49
CA ASP A 157 3.52 -5.82 -12.65
C ASP A 157 2.94 -5.37 -11.31
N LYS A 158 3.35 -6.00 -10.20
CA LYS A 158 2.80 -5.73 -8.88
C LYS A 158 3.81 -5.84 -7.74
N MET A 159 3.74 -4.88 -6.81
CA MET A 159 4.39 -4.98 -5.51
C MET A 159 3.34 -5.07 -4.41
N ILE A 160 3.43 -6.13 -3.61
CA ILE A 160 2.61 -6.29 -2.41
C ILE A 160 3.46 -5.91 -1.21
N ILE A 161 2.91 -5.10 -0.30
CA ILE A 161 3.60 -4.73 0.94
C ILE A 161 2.95 -5.40 2.15
N ALA A 162 3.76 -5.91 3.07
CA ALA A 162 3.34 -6.51 4.32
C ALA A 162 4.09 -5.88 5.51
N HIS A 163 3.44 -5.85 6.69
CA HIS A 163 4.02 -5.26 7.89
C HIS A 163 4.18 -6.29 9.01
N PRO A 164 5.29 -7.06 9.01
CA PRO A 164 5.50 -8.15 9.96
C PRO A 164 5.71 -7.67 11.41
N THR A 165 6.03 -6.38 11.61
CA THR A 165 6.19 -5.79 12.94
C THR A 165 4.86 -5.55 13.67
N VAL A 166 3.73 -5.68 12.96
CA VAL A 166 2.40 -5.60 13.56
C VAL A 166 1.98 -6.98 14.05
N LYS A 167 1.76 -7.13 15.36
CA LYS A 167 1.35 -8.40 15.96
C LYS A 167 -0.05 -8.81 15.49
N GLY A 168 -0.15 -10.00 14.87
CA GLY A 168 -1.38 -10.63 14.38
C GLY A 168 -1.66 -10.30 12.90
N ILE A 169 -1.67 -11.33 12.05
CA ILE A 169 -1.84 -11.20 10.58
C ILE A 169 -3.19 -10.57 10.22
N GLU A 170 -4.26 -10.88 10.96
CA GLU A 170 -5.58 -10.25 10.80
C GLU A 170 -5.55 -8.73 11.02
N LYS A 171 -4.58 -8.25 11.80
CA LYS A 171 -4.41 -6.83 12.13
C LYS A 171 -3.50 -6.11 11.14
N SER A 172 -2.93 -6.82 10.17
CA SER A 172 -1.98 -6.28 9.20
C SER A 172 -2.03 -7.03 7.86
N PRO A 173 -3.18 -7.03 7.17
CA PRO A 173 -3.25 -7.65 5.86
C PRO A 173 -2.33 -6.93 4.88
N PRO A 174 -1.66 -7.67 3.97
CA PRO A 174 -0.88 -7.07 2.93
C PRO A 174 -1.77 -6.31 1.94
N TYR A 175 -1.18 -5.34 1.23
CA TYR A 175 -1.89 -4.54 0.23
C TYR A 175 -0.98 -4.15 -0.94
N GLU A 176 -1.57 -3.64 -2.01
CA GLU A 176 -0.82 -3.20 -3.19
C GLU A 176 -0.06 -1.90 -2.89
N LEU A 177 1.26 -1.92 -3.11
CA LEU A 177 2.12 -0.74 -3.05
C LEU A 177 2.36 -0.15 -4.45
N TRP A 178 2.44 -1.03 -5.45
CA TRP A 178 2.66 -0.67 -6.84
C TRP A 178 1.84 -1.59 -7.74
N PRO A 179 1.17 -1.07 -8.79
CA PRO A 179 1.22 0.32 -9.25
C PRO A 179 0.28 1.26 -8.49
N ASN A 180 -0.73 0.74 -7.78
CA ASN A 180 -1.67 1.57 -7.03
C ASN A 180 -1.44 1.43 -5.52
N ASP A 181 -0.74 2.40 -4.94
CA ASP A 181 -0.48 2.40 -3.49
C ASP A 181 -1.79 2.54 -2.68
N GLU A 182 -2.17 1.46 -2.01
CA GLU A 182 -3.35 1.37 -1.13
C GLU A 182 -3.05 1.69 0.34
N GLY A 183 -1.86 2.22 0.65
CA GLY A 183 -1.44 2.53 2.02
C GLY A 183 -2.38 3.48 2.76
N GLU A 184 -3.04 4.39 2.06
CA GLU A 184 -4.04 5.28 2.66
C GLU A 184 -5.32 4.52 3.06
N LYS A 185 -5.78 3.58 2.22
CA LYS A 185 -6.93 2.72 2.57
C LYS A 185 -6.60 1.88 3.80
N TRP A 186 -5.38 1.33 3.84
CA TRP A 186 -4.87 0.61 5.00
C TRP A 186 -4.86 1.50 6.24
N LEU A 187 -4.29 2.71 6.15
CA LEU A 187 -4.21 3.67 7.25
C LEU A 187 -5.60 4.07 7.78
N ARG A 188 -6.58 4.31 6.92
CA ARG A 188 -7.96 4.62 7.33
C ARG A 188 -8.62 3.46 8.07
N LYS A 189 -8.33 2.22 7.68
CA LYS A 189 -8.92 1.01 8.26
C LYS A 189 -8.27 0.62 9.59
N PHE A 190 -6.95 0.73 9.70
CA PHE A 190 -6.18 0.20 10.84
C PHE A 190 -5.57 1.27 11.75
N GLY A 191 -5.67 2.54 11.36
CA GLY A 191 -5.14 3.68 12.09
C GLY A 191 -3.63 3.88 11.92
N SER A 192 -3.15 5.04 12.38
CA SER A 192 -1.72 5.34 12.46
C SER A 192 -1.07 4.55 13.59
N ARG A 193 0.00 3.82 13.28
CA ARG A 193 0.84 3.16 14.27
C ARG A 193 2.24 3.75 14.14
N CYS A 194 2.51 4.78 14.93
CA CYS A 194 3.86 5.33 15.01
C CYS A 194 4.72 4.33 15.80
N LEU A 195 5.32 3.38 15.09
CA LEU A 195 6.40 2.60 15.67
C LEU A 195 7.64 3.48 15.59
N GLU A 196 8.27 3.77 16.73
CA GLU A 196 9.58 4.41 16.78
C GLU A 196 10.60 3.54 16.05
N THR A 197 10.69 3.74 14.74
CA THR A 197 11.59 2.98 13.89
C THR A 197 12.94 3.67 13.98
N LYS A 198 13.91 3.00 14.61
CA LYS A 198 15.30 3.47 14.63
C LYS A 198 15.89 3.29 13.23
N TRP A 199 15.73 4.30 12.39
CA TRP A 199 16.30 4.31 11.05
C TRP A 199 17.83 4.31 11.12
N ARG A 200 18.46 3.42 10.35
CA ARG A 200 19.92 3.47 10.21
C ARG A 200 20.31 4.77 9.49
N HIS A 201 21.21 5.54 10.08
CA HIS A 201 21.83 6.66 9.40
C HIS A 201 22.55 6.16 8.16
N THR A 202 22.09 6.62 7.00
CA THR A 202 22.69 6.29 5.71
C THR A 202 23.37 7.55 5.18
N GLY A 203 24.70 7.52 5.10
CA GLY A 203 25.52 8.71 4.84
C GLY A 203 25.77 9.02 3.35
N LEU A 204 26.64 10.00 3.09
CA LEU A 204 27.09 10.51 1.77
C LEU A 204 27.39 9.43 0.70
N LYS A 205 27.77 8.21 1.10
CA LYS A 205 28.02 7.09 0.18
C LYS A 205 26.77 6.66 -0.59
N MET A 206 25.61 6.60 0.08
CA MET A 206 24.35 6.23 -0.57
C MET A 206 23.84 7.36 -1.46
N GLU A 207 24.11 8.62 -1.13
CA GLU A 207 23.80 9.74 -2.02
C GLU A 207 24.61 9.70 -3.32
N LYS A 208 25.91 9.40 -3.23
CA LYS A 208 26.76 9.20 -4.41
C LYS A 208 26.24 8.03 -5.26
N LEU A 209 25.87 6.92 -4.62
CA LEU A 209 25.31 5.76 -5.32
C LEU A 209 23.98 6.09 -5.99
N LYS A 210 23.06 6.76 -5.29
CA LYS A 210 21.77 7.23 -5.83
C LYS A 210 21.97 8.15 -7.03
N SER A 211 22.88 9.11 -6.91
CA SER A 211 23.23 10.01 -8.02
C SER A 211 23.76 9.25 -9.23
N ARG A 212 24.55 8.19 -9.02
CA ARG A 212 25.06 7.34 -10.09
C ARG A 212 23.96 6.50 -10.74
N MET A 213 23.08 5.89 -9.95
CA MET A 213 21.93 5.11 -10.44
C MET A 213 20.96 5.97 -11.24
N LEU A 214 20.73 7.22 -10.83
CA LEU A 214 19.87 8.16 -11.58
C LEU A 214 20.51 8.59 -12.91
N LYS A 215 21.84 8.72 -12.97
CA LYS A 215 22.56 9.06 -14.20
C LYS A 215 22.56 7.93 -15.23
N SER A 216 22.37 6.68 -14.81
CA SER A 216 22.27 5.52 -15.72
C SER A 216 20.85 5.27 -16.23
N VAL A 217 19.85 6.05 -15.80
CA VAL A 217 18.48 6.01 -16.34
C VAL A 217 18.48 6.66 -17.73
N PRO A 218 18.07 5.94 -18.80
CA PRO A 218 17.88 6.56 -20.11
C PRO A 218 16.84 7.69 -20.02
N GLU A 219 17.14 8.86 -20.61
CA GLU A 219 16.30 10.07 -20.53
C GLU A 219 14.84 9.82 -20.96
N ALA A 220 14.61 8.88 -21.89
CA ALA A 220 13.30 8.44 -22.33
C ALA A 220 12.49 7.71 -21.24
N ALA A 221 13.13 6.88 -20.41
CA ALA A 221 12.49 6.18 -19.29
C ALA A 221 12.11 7.17 -18.17
N ALA A 222 12.96 8.17 -17.93
CA ALA A 222 12.67 9.26 -16.99
C ALA A 222 11.46 10.11 -17.43
N LYS A 223 11.36 10.41 -18.74
CA LYS A 223 10.21 11.15 -19.32
C LYS A 223 8.90 10.36 -19.25
N ALA A 224 8.91 9.08 -19.65
CA ALA A 224 7.72 8.22 -19.62
C ALA A 224 7.14 8.07 -18.19
N GLN A 225 8.01 7.97 -17.17
CA GLN A 225 7.53 7.89 -15.78
C GLN A 225 7.14 9.24 -15.18
N GLN A 226 7.77 10.37 -15.55
CA GLN A 226 7.23 11.69 -15.18
C GLN A 226 5.82 11.87 -15.72
N GLU A 227 5.56 11.38 -16.93
CA GLU A 227 4.22 11.44 -17.53
C GLU A 227 3.25 10.49 -16.82
N ALA A 228 3.66 9.27 -16.48
CA ALA A 228 2.85 8.32 -15.72
C ALA A 228 2.54 8.84 -14.29
N ALA A 229 3.53 9.42 -13.60
CA ALA A 229 3.36 10.02 -12.28
C ALA A 229 2.45 11.26 -12.33
N LYS A 230 2.55 12.10 -13.38
CA LYS A 230 1.62 13.20 -13.63
C LYS A 230 0.20 12.69 -13.86
N LYS A 231 0.02 11.65 -14.69
CA LYS A 231 -1.29 11.02 -14.94
C LYS A 231 -1.89 10.43 -13.66
N LEU A 232 -1.08 9.78 -12.83
CA LEU A 232 -1.53 9.21 -11.55
C LEU A 232 -1.91 10.31 -10.55
N LYS A 233 -1.14 11.41 -10.47
CA LYS A 233 -1.45 12.55 -9.61
C LYS A 233 -2.74 13.24 -10.04
N ALA A 234 -2.92 13.46 -11.35
CA ALA A 234 -4.16 14.03 -11.91
C ALA A 234 -5.38 13.14 -11.63
N LYS A 235 -5.23 11.81 -11.76
CA LYS A 235 -6.29 10.84 -11.44
C LYS A 235 -6.68 10.88 -9.96
N LYS A 236 -5.70 10.94 -9.05
CA LYS A 236 -5.95 11.08 -7.60
C LYS A 236 -6.64 12.41 -7.25
N GLU A 237 -6.24 13.51 -7.87
CA GLU A 237 -6.88 14.82 -7.67
C GLU A 237 -8.34 14.81 -8.14
N ALA A 238 -8.61 14.21 -9.30
CA ALA A 238 -9.97 14.07 -9.83
C ALA A 238 -10.86 13.20 -8.91
N GLU A 239 -10.31 12.11 -8.39
CA GLU A 239 -11.02 11.21 -7.47
C GLU A 239 -11.37 11.90 -6.14
N VAL A 240 -10.43 12.65 -5.56
CA VAL A 240 -10.68 13.43 -4.34
C VAL A 240 -11.78 14.47 -4.57
N LYS A 241 -11.76 15.15 -5.72
CA LYS A 241 -12.77 16.16 -6.08
C LYS A 241 -14.16 15.54 -6.22
N ALA A 242 -14.26 14.37 -6.87
CA ALA A 242 -15.51 13.61 -6.99
C ALA A 242 -16.05 13.14 -5.63
N GLN A 243 -15.18 12.66 -4.74
CA GLN A 243 -15.55 12.23 -3.38
C GLN A 243 -16.06 13.42 -2.53
N GLN A 244 -15.41 14.59 -2.63
CA GLN A 244 -15.87 15.81 -1.94
C GLN A 244 -17.25 16.26 -2.43
N GLU A 245 -17.50 16.20 -3.74
CA GLU A 245 -18.79 16.58 -4.31
C GLU A 245 -19.91 15.61 -3.90
N ALA A 246 -19.63 14.31 -3.88
CA ALA A 246 -20.55 13.30 -3.38
C ALA A 246 -20.87 13.48 -1.88
N ALA A 247 -19.86 13.80 -1.06
CA ALA A 247 -20.06 14.08 0.37
C ALA A 247 -20.93 15.32 0.61
N LYS A 248 -20.74 16.39 -0.18
CA LYS A 248 -21.60 17.59 -0.13
C LYS A 248 -23.05 17.27 -0.48
N LYS A 249 -23.29 16.50 -1.56
CA LYS A 249 -24.64 16.07 -1.96
C LYS A 249 -25.32 15.21 -0.88
N LEU A 250 -24.57 14.31 -0.25
CA LEU A 250 -25.10 13.47 0.82
C LEU A 250 -25.46 14.28 2.08
N LYS A 251 -24.64 15.27 2.44
CA LYS A 251 -24.92 16.17 3.58
C LYS A 251 -26.19 16.99 3.34
N ALA A 252 -26.33 17.57 2.14
CA ALA A 252 -27.53 18.33 1.76
C ALA A 252 -28.80 17.46 1.78
N LYS A 253 -28.71 16.20 1.31
CA LYS A 253 -29.83 15.26 1.36
C LYS A 253 -30.26 14.93 2.78
N LYS A 254 -29.31 14.65 3.69
CA LYS A 254 -29.61 14.38 5.10
C LYS A 254 -30.22 15.60 5.81
N GLU A 255 -29.75 16.79 5.50
CA GLU A 255 -30.26 18.03 6.09
C GLU A 255 -31.70 18.32 5.65
N ALA A 256 -32.03 18.08 4.38
CA ALA A 256 -33.40 18.16 3.87
C ALA A 256 -34.34 17.12 4.50
N GLU A 257 -33.85 15.89 4.69
CA GLU A 257 -34.63 14.81 5.31
C GLU A 257 -34.95 15.09 6.79
N VAL A 258 -33.99 15.59 7.56
CA VAL A 258 -34.20 16.00 8.96
C VAL A 258 -35.24 17.14 9.03
N LYS A 259 -35.16 18.11 8.13
CA LYS A 259 -36.11 19.24 8.10
C LYS A 259 -37.54 18.77 7.80
N ALA A 260 -37.70 17.82 6.88
CA ALA A 260 -39.00 17.21 6.56
C ALA A 260 -39.58 16.40 7.74
N GLN A 261 -38.73 15.64 8.45
CA GLN A 261 -39.15 14.88 9.63
C GLN A 261 -39.57 15.80 10.79
N GLN A 262 -38.86 16.91 11.02
CA GLN A 262 -39.22 17.90 12.03
C GLN A 262 -40.58 18.57 11.72
N GLU A 263 -40.84 18.90 10.45
CA GLU A 263 -42.10 19.51 10.04
C GLU A 263 -43.28 18.52 10.19
N ALA A 264 -43.07 17.25 9.84
CA ALA A 264 -44.06 16.19 10.04
C ALA A 264 -44.38 15.95 11.52
N ALA A 265 -43.35 15.93 12.38
CA ALA A 265 -43.52 15.78 13.83
C ALA A 265 -44.29 16.96 14.44
N LYS A 266 -44.04 18.19 13.96
CA LYS A 266 -44.77 19.39 14.41
C LYS A 266 -46.27 19.31 14.05
N LYS A 267 -46.60 18.96 12.80
CA LYS A 267 -48.00 18.79 12.34
C LYS A 267 -48.73 17.70 13.12
N LEU A 268 -48.04 16.61 13.47
CA LEU A 268 -48.63 15.52 14.27
C LEU A 268 -48.93 15.97 15.72
N LYS A 269 -48.04 16.78 16.32
CA LYS A 269 -48.23 17.33 17.67
C LYS A 269 -49.43 18.29 17.72
N GLU A 270 -49.54 19.18 16.74
CA GLU A 270 -50.68 20.12 16.60
C GLU A 270 -52.01 19.36 16.42
N LYS A 271 -52.02 18.30 15.60
CA LYS A 271 -53.22 17.45 15.41
C LYS A 271 -53.65 16.76 16.71
N LYS A 272 -52.71 16.16 17.46
CA LYS A 272 -53.01 15.52 18.74
C LYS A 272 -53.52 16.51 19.78
N GLU A 273 -53.01 17.74 19.79
CA GLU A 273 -53.45 18.77 20.73
C GLU A 273 -54.87 19.28 20.40
N ALA A 274 -55.20 19.42 19.12
CA ALA A 274 -56.56 19.76 18.67
C ALA A 274 -57.56 18.66 19.03
N GLU A 275 -57.19 17.38 18.85
CA GLU A 275 -58.04 16.23 19.18
C GLU A 275 -58.28 16.11 20.70
N ALA A 276 -57.25 16.38 21.52
CA ALA A 276 -57.38 16.41 22.97
C ALA A 276 -58.30 17.53 23.46
N LYS A 277 -58.22 18.73 22.85
CA LYS A 277 -59.12 19.86 23.14
C LYS A 277 -60.56 19.52 22.75
N ALA A 278 -60.78 18.85 21.61
CA ALA A 278 -62.10 18.41 21.19
C ALA A 278 -62.71 17.36 22.14
N LYS A 279 -61.92 16.38 22.60
CA LYS A 279 -62.36 15.39 23.59
C LYS A 279 -62.77 16.02 24.92
N LYS A 280 -61.94 16.90 25.49
CA LYS A 280 -62.27 17.61 26.75
C LYS A 280 -63.56 18.43 26.62
N LYS A 281 -63.80 19.07 25.48
CA LYS A 281 -65.02 19.85 25.23
C LYS A 281 -66.27 18.97 25.10
N ALA A 282 -66.15 17.78 24.52
CA ALA A 282 -67.24 16.80 24.44
C ALA A 282 -67.58 16.22 25.82
N GLU A 283 -66.56 15.92 26.62
CA GLU A 283 -66.69 15.35 27.97
C GLU A 283 -67.35 16.35 28.94
N ALA A 284 -66.95 17.63 28.90
CA ALA A 284 -67.58 18.69 29.68
C ALA A 284 -69.07 18.89 29.30
N LYS A 285 -69.42 18.80 28.01
CA LYS A 285 -70.81 18.85 27.56
C LYS A 285 -71.63 17.65 28.03
N ALA A 286 -71.04 16.45 28.08
CA ALA A 286 -71.69 15.25 28.57
C ALA A 286 -71.96 15.34 30.08
N GLN A 287 -71.00 15.85 30.86
CA GLN A 287 -71.14 16.07 32.30
C GLN A 287 -72.20 17.13 32.62
N GLN A 288 -72.27 18.23 31.86
CA GLN A 288 -73.35 19.22 32.02
C GLN A 288 -74.73 18.64 31.71
N LYS A 289 -74.86 17.79 30.67
CA LYS A 289 -76.12 17.08 30.38
C LYS A 289 -76.51 16.09 31.49
N ALA A 290 -75.54 15.39 32.07
CA ALA A 290 -75.78 14.47 33.18
C ALA A 290 -76.21 15.20 34.47
N ALA A 291 -75.56 16.32 34.80
CA ALA A 291 -75.92 17.15 35.94
C ALA A 291 -77.32 17.77 35.79
N LYS A 292 -77.73 18.14 34.56
CA LYS A 292 -79.09 18.62 34.29
C LYS A 292 -80.13 17.52 34.50
N LYS A 293 -79.87 16.30 34.02
CA LYS A 293 -80.76 15.14 34.24
C LYS A 293 -80.90 14.73 35.71
N LEU A 294 -79.89 14.95 36.54
CA LEU A 294 -79.95 14.69 37.98
C LEU A 294 -80.83 15.71 38.71
N LYS A 295 -80.71 17.01 38.36
CA LYS A 295 -81.59 18.06 38.90
C LYS A 295 -83.07 17.87 38.50
N ASP A 296 -83.33 17.44 37.27
CA ASP A 296 -84.68 17.15 36.81
C ASP A 296 -85.30 15.94 37.54
N ARG A 297 -84.46 15.01 38.05
CA ARG A 297 -84.90 13.80 38.79
C ARG A 297 -85.15 14.06 40.27
N GLU A 298 -84.39 14.98 40.89
CA GLU A 298 -84.63 15.46 42.26
C GLU A 298 -85.90 16.33 42.36
N SER A 299 -86.27 17.00 41.26
CA SER A 299 -87.50 17.80 41.18
C SER A 299 -88.79 16.97 41.09
N THR A 300 -88.69 15.66 40.78
CA THR A 300 -89.84 14.74 40.66
C THR A 300 -90.12 13.87 41.89
N ASN A 301 -89.30 13.95 42.94
CA ASN A 301 -89.44 13.14 44.17
C ASN A 301 -89.99 13.94 45.38
N SER A 302 -90.55 15.12 45.12
CA SER A 302 -91.23 15.97 46.11
C SER A 302 -92.72 16.04 45.75
N PHE A 303 -93.48 14.99 46.06
CA PHE A 303 -94.93 14.99 46.15
C PHE A 303 -95.37 14.01 47.24
#